data_AF-A0A929JS48-F1
#
_entry.id   AF-A0A929JS48-F1
#
_cell.length_a   1.000
_cell.length_b   1.000
_cell.length_c   1.000
_cell.angle_alpha   90.00
_cell.angle_beta   90.00
_cell.angle_gamma   90.00
#
_symmetry.space_group_name_H-M   'P 1'
#
loop_
_entity.id
_entity.type
_entity.pdbx_description
1 polymer ?
#
loop_
_entity_poly.entity_id
_entity_poly.type
_entity_poly.pdbx_seq_one_letter_code
_entity_poly.pdbx_strand_id
1 'polypeptide(L)' 'MKILLVISTDDGETMYNAMRLANVGVKKGDEVSVFMLGKGVLFEKCGTEEFNVMEQIDQFEGDFYV' A
#
# COMPACT_ATOMS: atom_id res chain seq x y z
N MET A 1 8.54 -14.68 3.83
CA MET A 1 7.57 -15.18 2.83
C MET A 1 7.62 -14.27 1.61
N LYS A 2 7.14 -14.71 0.43
CA LYS A 2 6.94 -13.84 -0.73
C LYS A 2 5.46 -13.50 -0.85
N ILE A 3 5.11 -12.22 -0.83
CA ILE A 3 3.73 -11.75 -0.78
C ILE A 3 3.52 -10.66 -1.84
N LEU A 4 2.46 -10.78 -2.64
CA LEU A 4 2.02 -9.74 -3.56
C LEU A 4 0.65 -9.21 -3.10
N LEU A 5 0.56 -7.91 -2.87
CA LEU A 5 -0.70 -7.21 -2.64
C LEU A 5 -1.11 -6.51 -3.94
N VAL A 6 -2.35 -6.72 -4.37
CA VAL A 6 -2.95 -5.99 -5.50
C VAL A 6 -4.03 -5.06 -4.95
N ILE A 7 -3.82 -3.76 -5.08
CA ILE A 7 -4.74 -2.73 -4.57
C ILE A 7 -5.46 -2.12 -5.76
N SER A 8 -6.78 -2.33 -5.83
CA SER A 8 -7.61 -1.92 -6.98
C SER A 8 -8.68 -0.88 -6.69
N THR A 9 -8.69 -0.35 -5.47
CA THR A 9 -9.69 0.61 -4.96
C THR A 9 -9.10 2.01 -4.80
N ASP A 10 -9.94 3.03 -4.88
CA ASP A 10 -9.65 4.42 -4.51
C ASP A 10 -10.14 4.78 -3.09
N ASP A 11 -10.69 3.82 -2.35
CA ASP A 11 -11.08 3.99 -0.95
C ASP A 11 -9.84 4.15 -0.04
N GLY A 12 -9.73 5.33 0.59
CA GLY A 12 -8.55 5.73 1.36
C GLY A 12 -8.27 4.84 2.58
N GLU A 13 -9.31 4.46 3.33
CA GLU A 13 -9.16 3.60 4.52
C GLU A 13 -8.68 2.19 4.12
N THR A 14 -9.28 1.62 3.06
CA THR A 14 -8.90 0.29 2.56
C THR A 14 -7.46 0.30 2.07
N MET A 15 -7.06 1.32 1.31
CA MET A 15 -5.70 1.45 0.80
C MET A 15 -4.68 1.65 1.93
N TYR A 16 -5.01 2.53 2.88
CA TYR A 16 -4.19 2.77 4.08
C TYR A 16 -3.93 1.46 4.83
N ASN A 17 -4.97 0.68 5.10
CA ASN A 17 -4.83 -0.58 5.83
C ASN A 17 -4.07 -1.66 5.02
N ALA A 18 -4.26 -1.71 3.71
CA ALA A 18 -3.49 -2.61 2.84
C ALA A 18 -1.99 -2.27 2.87
N MET A 19 -1.64 -0.98 2.71
CA MET A 19 -0.25 -0.51 2.78
C MET A 19 0.34 -0.69 4.19
N ARG A 20 -0.45 -0.42 5.25
CA ARG A 20 -0.03 -0.67 6.63
C ARG A 20 0.30 -2.14 6.88
N LEU A 21 -0.48 -3.06 6.31
CA LEU A 21 -0.17 -4.49 6.38
C LEU A 21 1.11 -4.84 5.59
N ALA A 22 1.29 -4.26 4.40
CA ALA A 22 2.51 -4.43 3.61
C ALA A 22 3.76 -4.02 4.41
N ASN A 23 3.71 -2.87 5.08
CA ASN A 23 4.77 -2.38 5.97
C ASN A 23 5.06 -3.34 7.14
N VAL A 24 4.03 -3.96 7.73
CA VAL A 24 4.22 -4.97 8.78
C VAL A 24 4.94 -6.21 8.23
N GLY A 25 4.60 -6.66 7.02
CA GLY A 25 5.28 -7.77 6.36
C GLY A 25 6.77 -7.49 6.15
N VAL A 26 7.09 -6.33 5.55
CA VAL A 26 8.48 -5.89 5.35
C VAL A 26 9.24 -5.85 6.67
N LYS A 27 8.67 -5.23 7.72
CA LYS A 27 9.29 -5.14 9.07
C LYS A 27 9.53 -6.51 9.72
N LYS A 28 8.81 -7.56 9.31
CA LYS A 28 9.01 -8.93 9.79
C LYS A 28 10.04 -9.72 8.95
N GLY A 29 10.59 -9.11 7.89
CA GLY A 29 11.54 -9.75 6.99
C GLY A 29 10.88 -10.52 5.83
N ASP A 30 9.61 -10.25 5.51
CA ASP A 30 8.97 -10.79 4.32
C ASP A 30 9.38 -9.99 3.07
N GLU A 31 9.50 -10.68 1.93
CA GLU A 31 9.59 -10.05 0.61
C GLU A 31 8.17 -9.66 0.18
N VAL A 32 7.86 -8.37 0.24
CA VAL A 32 6.54 -7.84 -0.09
C VAL A 32 6.62 -7.01 -1.36
N SER A 33 5.71 -7.29 -2.29
CA SER A 33 5.45 -6.47 -3.45
C SER A 33 4.04 -5.89 -3.40
N VAL A 34 3.85 -4.66 -3.89
CA VAL A 34 2.56 -4.01 -4.04
C VAL A 34 2.36 -3.64 -5.51
N PHE A 35 1.19 -3.95 -6.06
CA PHE A 35 0.78 -3.53 -7.40
C PHE A 35 -0.52 -2.74 -7.34
N MET A 36 -0.44 -1.46 -7.71
CA MET A 36 -1.60 -0.59 -7.87
C MET A 36 -2.28 -0.87 -9.20
N LEU A 37 -3.59 -1.14 -9.19
CA LEU A 37 -4.35 -1.52 -10.37
C LEU A 37 -5.63 -0.70 -10.49
N GLY A 38 -6.04 -0.33 -11.71
CA GLY A 38 -7.31 0.35 -11.94
C GLY A 38 -7.43 1.65 -11.13
N LYS A 39 -8.45 1.75 -10.27
CA LYS A 39 -8.66 2.94 -9.42
C LYS A 39 -7.51 3.17 -8.42
N GLY A 40 -6.80 2.11 -8.02
CA GLY A 40 -5.66 2.19 -7.11
C GLY A 40 -4.49 3.00 -7.67
N VAL A 41 -4.38 3.19 -8.99
CA VAL A 41 -3.35 4.02 -9.63
C VAL A 41 -3.45 5.50 -9.20
N LEU A 42 -4.60 5.93 -8.70
CA LEU A 42 -4.82 7.30 -8.20
C LEU A 42 -4.45 7.48 -6.72
N PHE A 43 -3.65 6.56 -6.14
CA PHE A 43 -3.30 6.53 -4.71
C PHE A 43 -2.78 7.86 -4.15
N GLU A 44 -2.09 8.67 -4.96
CA GLU A 44 -1.58 10.00 -4.56
C GLU A 44 -2.69 10.98 -4.14
N LYS A 45 -3.93 10.72 -4.57
CA LYS A 45 -5.11 11.53 -4.27
C LYS A 45 -6.07 10.83 -3.30
N CYS A 46 -5.73 9.63 -2.86
CA CYS A 46 -6.54 8.82 -1.96
C CYS A 46 -6.13 9.08 -0.50
N GLY A 47 -7.08 8.88 0.42
CA GLY A 47 -6.84 9.03 1.86
C GLY A 47 -7.39 10.31 2.46
N THR A 48 -7.23 10.42 3.78
CA THR A 48 -7.61 11.55 4.61
C THR A 48 -6.49 11.80 5.64
N GLU A 49 -6.63 12.79 6.52
CA GLU A 49 -5.67 12.96 7.62
C GLU A 49 -5.61 11.72 8.55
N GLU A 50 -6.75 11.06 8.80
CA GLU A 50 -6.83 9.84 9.62
C GLU A 50 -6.26 8.62 8.89
N PHE A 51 -6.49 8.54 7.57
CA PHE A 51 -6.01 7.46 6.71
C PHE A 51 -4.99 7.99 5.70
N ASN A 52 -3.82 8.39 6.22
CA ASN A 52 -2.76 8.95 5.41
C ASN A 52 -2.05 7.86 4.59
N VAL A 53 -2.58 7.61 3.40
CA VAL A 53 -2.06 6.62 2.45
C VAL A 53 -0.62 6.91 2.06
N MET A 54 -0.31 8.16 1.76
CA MET A 54 1.03 8.56 1.30
C MET A 54 2.08 8.30 2.36
N GLU A 55 1.78 8.57 3.63
CA GLU A 55 2.69 8.21 4.73
C GLU A 55 3.01 6.71 4.78
N GLN A 56 2.02 5.84 4.51
CA GLN A 56 2.28 4.39 4.46
C GLN A 56 3.10 3.98 3.23
N ILE A 57 2.91 4.65 2.09
CA ILE A 57 3.71 4.42 0.88
C ILE A 57 5.16 4.89 1.07
N ASP A 58 5.37 6.06 1.67
CA ASP A 58 6.70 6.61 1.94
C ASP A 58 7.50 5.72 2.92
N GLN A 59 6.81 4.98 3.79
CA GLN A 59 7.43 3.99 4.70
C GLN A 59 7.71 2.63 4.04
N PHE A 60 7.21 2.37 2.83
CA PHE A 60 7.27 1.05 2.22
C PHE A 60 8.62 0.84 1.50
N GLU A 61 9.33 -0.22 1.89
CA GLU A 61 10.66 -0.55 1.36
C GLU A 61 10.66 -1.80 0.44
N GLY A 62 9.47 -2.32 0.10
CA GLY A 62 9.32 -3.44 -0.82
C GLY A 62 9.21 -3.02 -2.28
N ASP A 63 8.99 -3.98 -3.18
CA ASP A 63 8.80 -3.67 -4.60
C ASP A 63 7.43 -3.03 -4.84
N PHE A 64 7.42 -1.85 -5.46
CA PHE A 64 6.20 -1.10 -5.73
C PHE A 64 6.00 -0.93 -7.23
N TYR A 65 4.83 -1.32 -7.71
CA TYR A 65 4.45 -1.26 -9.12
C TYR A 65 3.15 -0.47 -9.31
N VAL A 66 3.10 0.32 -10.38
CA VAL A 66 1.95 1.13 -10.81
C VAL A 66 1.71 0.92 -12.29
#